data_AF-A0AA94XWI3-F1
#
_entry.id   AF-A0AA94XWI3-F1
#
_cell.length_a   1.000
_cell.length_b   1.000
_cell.length_c   1.000
_cell.angle_alpha   90.00
_cell.angle_beta   90.00
_cell.angle_gamma   90.00
#
_symmetry.space_group_name_H-M   'P 1'
#
loop_
_entity.id
_entity.type
_entity.pdbx_description
1 polymer ?
#
loop_
_entity_poly.entity_id
_entity_poly.type
_entity_poly.pdbx_seq_one_letter_code
_entity_poly.pdbx_strand_id
1 'polypeptide(L)'
;MRIRSFMALSMVALLMSGCSTPQRPAPAAEPEKSATAPSDSTVEDKNPGTGLAENSIAPAPAESTATALTGQAWADSKIQMWKDNSGIKSTQGFLYPYNLMTSWEAPEEGVIKIYLDNSMIFNRDGMQESYQTREDELRFMGLIMFESIGEQSPELESVTFATEDGKNSGTYSRARTGADPNDRKAWAKEKYVQWLAGMNDVYESLCHAEITAVEVYRNCLPADPHAYVDKVTSPAFGELVVTINDGPWMDGIYDTPASSFVSSNMIIKINDKAAVGEQVEKLTVIARDGEDTSTALREEWLQ
;
A
#
# COMPACT_ATOMS: atom_id res chain seq x y z
N MET A 1 17.60 21.30 23.14
CA MET A 1 17.65 20.64 24.46
C MET A 1 17.44 19.15 24.20
N ARG A 2 18.44 18.31 24.54
CA ARG A 2 18.45 16.85 24.29
C ARG A 2 17.43 16.14 25.20
N ILE A 3 16.93 14.97 24.77
CA ILE A 3 16.78 13.67 25.50
C ILE A 3 15.84 12.79 24.64
N ARG A 4 16.38 11.87 23.82
CA ARG A 4 16.74 10.44 24.07
C ARG A 4 15.60 9.47 23.72
N SER A 5 15.67 8.93 22.51
CA SER A 5 15.11 7.62 22.18
C SER A 5 15.86 6.54 22.96
N PHE A 6 15.13 5.69 23.66
CA PHE A 6 15.63 4.42 24.18
C PHE A 6 14.92 3.32 23.41
N MET A 7 15.59 2.72 22.42
CA MET A 7 15.26 1.36 22.00
C MET A 7 15.96 0.41 22.97
N ALA A 8 15.18 -0.33 23.74
CA ALA A 8 15.68 -1.44 24.52
C ALA A 8 15.77 -2.66 23.61
N LEU A 9 16.99 -3.08 23.29
CA LEU A 9 17.27 -4.45 22.84
C LEU A 9 16.94 -5.41 23.99
N SER A 10 16.11 -6.42 23.76
CA SER A 10 16.08 -7.61 24.61
C SER A 10 16.27 -8.88 23.79
N MET A 11 17.28 -9.64 24.21
CA MET A 11 17.76 -10.89 23.64
C MET A 11 16.74 -12.01 23.80
N VAL A 12 16.49 -12.77 22.73
CA VAL A 12 15.70 -14.02 22.77
C VAL A 12 16.60 -15.16 23.26
N ALA A 13 16.19 -15.83 24.33
CA ALA A 13 16.73 -17.12 24.75
C ALA A 13 15.76 -18.23 24.33
N LEU A 14 16.19 -19.06 23.37
CA LEU A 14 15.48 -20.26 22.92
C LEU A 14 15.57 -21.38 23.96
N LEU A 15 14.43 -21.98 24.32
CA LEU A 15 14.37 -23.35 24.82
C LEU A 15 13.22 -24.13 24.16
N MET A 16 13.58 -25.31 23.67
CA MET A 16 12.82 -26.27 22.86
C MET A 16 11.89 -27.17 23.70
N SER A 17 11.02 -27.89 22.97
CA SER A 17 10.19 -29.08 23.30
C SER A 17 8.71 -28.78 23.62
N GLY A 18 7.70 -29.50 23.13
CA GLY A 18 7.65 -30.75 22.38
C GLY A 18 6.21 -31.05 21.91
N CYS A 19 6.08 -32.04 21.04
CA CYS A 19 4.87 -32.48 20.31
C CYS A 19 3.65 -32.81 21.19
N SER A 20 2.42 -32.62 20.64
CA SER A 20 1.42 -33.69 20.40
C SER A 20 0.07 -33.13 19.91
N THR A 21 -0.39 -33.59 18.74
CA THR A 21 -1.81 -33.53 18.32
C THR A 21 -2.51 -34.82 18.76
N PRO A 22 -3.85 -34.84 18.94
CA PRO A 22 -4.65 -35.49 17.88
C PRO A 22 -6.08 -34.95 17.65
N GLN A 23 -6.43 -34.89 16.36
CA GLN A 23 -7.60 -35.52 15.72
C GLN A 23 -9.02 -34.94 15.89
N ARG A 24 -9.51 -34.51 14.71
CA ARG A 24 -10.88 -34.17 14.27
C ARG A 24 -11.79 -35.40 14.22
N PRO A 25 -13.11 -35.20 14.34
CA PRO A 25 -14.07 -35.89 13.48
C PRO A 25 -15.01 -34.92 12.75
N ALA A 26 -15.33 -35.29 11.50
CA ALA A 26 -16.47 -34.83 10.70
C ALA A 26 -17.16 -36.10 10.16
N PRO A 27 -18.28 -36.05 9.42
CA PRO A 27 -19.40 -35.10 9.36
C PRO A 27 -20.77 -35.82 9.53
N ALA A 28 -21.90 -35.11 9.47
CA ALA A 28 -23.20 -35.74 9.19
C ALA A 28 -24.02 -34.89 8.18
N ALA A 29 -24.72 -35.62 7.31
CA ALA A 29 -25.25 -35.23 6.01
C ALA A 29 -26.63 -34.52 6.02
N GLU A 30 -26.94 -33.92 4.87
CA GLU A 30 -28.24 -33.39 4.42
C GLU A 30 -29.35 -34.45 4.30
N PRO A 31 -30.61 -34.00 4.06
CA PRO A 31 -31.29 -34.49 2.86
C PRO A 31 -32.00 -33.42 2.00
N GLU A 32 -32.21 -33.83 0.75
CA GLU A 32 -32.70 -33.15 -0.47
C GLU A 32 -34.20 -32.75 -0.55
N LYS A 33 -34.48 -31.85 -1.54
CA LYS A 33 -35.65 -31.74 -2.48
C LYS A 33 -37.01 -31.32 -1.90
N SER A 34 -37.87 -30.55 -2.59
CA SER A 34 -38.27 -30.66 -4.00
C SER A 34 -38.99 -29.39 -4.53
N ALA A 35 -39.17 -29.36 -5.86
CA ALA A 35 -39.66 -28.31 -6.76
C ALA A 35 -41.12 -27.84 -6.58
N THR A 36 -41.50 -26.73 -7.25
CA THR A 36 -42.51 -26.67 -8.36
C THR A 36 -42.74 -25.20 -8.81
N ALA A 37 -42.63 -24.93 -10.12
CA ALA A 37 -43.22 -23.78 -10.83
C ALA A 37 -44.57 -24.21 -11.47
N PRO A 38 -45.47 -23.34 -11.99
CA PRO A 38 -45.23 -22.80 -13.34
C PRO A 38 -45.95 -21.48 -13.77
N SER A 39 -45.53 -21.01 -14.95
CA SER A 39 -46.29 -20.42 -16.10
C SER A 39 -46.64 -18.92 -16.20
N ASP A 40 -45.93 -18.26 -17.14
CA ASP A 40 -46.37 -17.57 -18.37
C ASP A 40 -47.59 -16.62 -18.39
N SER A 41 -47.38 -15.39 -18.86
CA SER A 41 -47.71 -14.98 -20.25
C SER A 41 -47.40 -13.50 -20.54
N THR A 42 -46.82 -13.30 -21.72
CA THR A 42 -46.47 -12.08 -22.48
C THR A 42 -47.68 -11.24 -22.93
N VAL A 43 -47.55 -9.91 -23.10
CA VAL A 43 -48.01 -9.13 -24.29
C VAL A 43 -47.25 -7.79 -24.38
N GLU A 44 -46.73 -7.52 -25.58
CA GLU A 44 -46.11 -6.30 -26.13
C GLU A 44 -47.18 -5.31 -26.66
N ASP A 45 -46.96 -3.99 -26.63
CA ASP A 45 -46.82 -3.12 -27.83
C ASP A 45 -47.05 -1.60 -27.58
N LYS A 46 -46.12 -0.80 -28.14
CA LYS A 46 -46.19 0.52 -28.83
C LYS A 46 -46.68 1.85 -28.20
N ASN A 47 -45.74 2.81 -28.28
CA ASN A 47 -45.70 4.30 -28.33
C ASN A 47 -46.73 4.97 -29.30
N PRO A 48 -46.84 6.34 -29.52
CA PRO A 48 -46.09 7.52 -29.01
C PRO A 48 -46.87 8.88 -28.79
N GLY A 49 -46.15 9.94 -28.36
CA GLY A 49 -46.45 11.39 -28.58
C GLY A 49 -47.20 12.11 -27.45
N THR A 50 -46.85 13.30 -26.93
CA THR A 50 -46.50 14.58 -27.58
C THR A 50 -45.96 15.55 -26.50
N GLY A 51 -45.01 16.44 -26.84
CA GLY A 51 -44.28 17.30 -25.89
C GLY A 51 -44.94 18.62 -25.50
N LEU A 52 -44.22 19.40 -24.67
CA LEU A 52 -44.28 20.86 -24.54
C LEU A 52 -42.95 21.36 -23.91
N ALA A 53 -42.44 22.47 -24.47
CA ALA A 53 -41.26 23.25 -24.09
C ALA A 53 -41.44 23.93 -22.71
N GLU A 54 -40.52 24.61 -22.03
CA GLU A 54 -39.27 25.32 -22.35
C GLU A 54 -38.69 25.77 -20.99
N ASN A 55 -37.37 25.70 -20.76
CA ASN A 55 -36.61 26.62 -19.90
C ASN A 55 -35.12 26.26 -20.01
N SER A 56 -34.49 26.82 -21.05
CA SER A 56 -33.07 26.68 -21.32
C SER A 56 -32.29 27.66 -20.44
N ILE A 57 -31.69 27.15 -19.36
CA ILE A 57 -30.57 27.82 -18.70
C ILE A 57 -29.31 27.30 -19.39
N ALA A 58 -28.63 28.17 -20.14
CA ALA A 58 -27.36 27.84 -20.75
C ALA A 58 -26.37 27.35 -19.67
N PRO A 59 -25.70 26.19 -19.83
CA PRO A 59 -24.61 25.83 -18.94
C PRO A 59 -23.50 26.86 -19.08
N ALA A 60 -22.93 27.27 -17.95
CA ALA A 60 -21.70 28.06 -17.90
C ALA A 60 -20.61 27.41 -18.79
N PRO A 61 -19.72 28.20 -19.43
CA PRO A 61 -18.66 27.62 -20.23
C PRO A 61 -17.83 26.68 -19.35
N ALA A 62 -17.70 25.44 -19.81
CA ALA A 62 -16.85 24.44 -19.21
C ALA A 62 -15.46 25.05 -18.99
N GLU A 63 -14.94 24.88 -17.77
CA GLU A 63 -13.54 25.12 -17.48
C GLU A 63 -12.69 24.44 -18.55
N SER A 64 -11.70 25.19 -19.05
CA SER A 64 -10.71 24.75 -20.02
C SER A 64 -10.23 23.34 -19.67
N THR A 65 -10.63 22.34 -20.46
CA THR A 65 -10.04 21.00 -20.42
C THR A 65 -8.60 21.13 -20.90
N ALA A 66 -7.69 21.42 -19.98
CA ALA A 66 -6.26 21.25 -20.21
C ALA A 66 -6.08 19.81 -20.68
N THR A 67 -5.60 19.63 -21.91
CA THR A 67 -5.32 18.31 -22.47
C THR A 67 -4.39 17.58 -21.51
N ALA A 68 -4.80 16.40 -21.05
CA ALA A 68 -3.96 15.58 -20.17
C ALA A 68 -2.59 15.37 -20.82
N LEU A 69 -1.51 15.71 -20.11
CA LEU A 69 -0.16 15.45 -20.58
C LEU A 69 0.06 13.93 -20.61
N THR A 70 0.79 13.46 -21.62
CA THR A 70 1.13 12.03 -21.77
C THR A 70 2.59 11.86 -22.13
N GLY A 71 3.14 10.66 -21.92
CA GLY A 71 4.52 10.30 -22.28
C GLY A 71 5.55 11.25 -21.65
N GLN A 72 6.53 11.67 -22.45
CA GLN A 72 7.63 12.52 -21.97
C GLN A 72 7.15 13.84 -21.35
N ALA A 73 6.14 14.49 -21.93
CA ALA A 73 5.64 15.76 -21.41
C ALA A 73 5.00 15.60 -20.01
N TRP A 74 4.37 14.44 -19.76
CA TRP A 74 3.91 14.09 -18.42
C TRP A 74 5.08 13.86 -17.47
N ALA A 75 6.09 13.09 -17.87
CA ALA A 75 7.28 12.86 -17.04
C ALA A 75 8.00 14.16 -16.67
N ASP A 76 8.20 15.05 -17.65
CA ASP A 76 8.77 16.38 -17.46
C ASP A 76 7.96 17.21 -16.45
N SER A 77 6.62 17.12 -16.51
CA SER A 77 5.75 17.82 -15.56
C SER A 77 5.92 17.30 -14.13
N LYS A 78 6.13 16.00 -13.92
CA LYS A 78 6.37 15.41 -12.60
C LYS A 78 7.71 15.83 -12.01
N ILE A 79 8.76 15.85 -12.83
CA ILE A 79 10.05 16.40 -12.41
C ILE A 79 9.93 17.91 -12.13
N GLN A 80 9.13 18.64 -12.90
CA GLN A 80 8.87 20.06 -12.61
C GLN A 80 8.15 20.26 -11.28
N MET A 81 7.07 19.51 -11.01
CA MET A 81 6.37 19.56 -9.71
C MET A 81 7.33 19.27 -8.55
N TRP A 82 8.19 18.27 -8.68
CA TRP A 82 9.13 17.94 -7.62
C TRP A 82 10.16 19.05 -7.36
N LYS A 83 10.69 19.67 -8.43
CA LYS A 83 11.56 20.84 -8.31
C LYS A 83 10.85 22.02 -7.63
N ASP A 84 9.59 22.27 -8.00
CA ASP A 84 8.79 23.37 -7.45
C ASP A 84 8.53 23.16 -5.96
N ASN A 85 8.13 21.94 -5.55
CA ASN A 85 7.93 21.59 -4.14
C ASN A 85 9.25 21.62 -3.34
N SER A 86 10.39 21.41 -4.02
CA SER A 86 11.72 21.50 -3.42
C SER A 86 12.31 22.93 -3.43
N GLY A 87 11.65 23.89 -4.09
CA GLY A 87 12.12 25.27 -4.20
C GLY A 87 13.39 25.45 -5.05
N ILE A 88 13.66 24.54 -5.99
CA ILE A 88 14.88 24.55 -6.82
C ILE A 88 14.57 24.83 -8.29
N LYS A 89 15.56 25.35 -9.03
CA LYS A 89 15.38 25.76 -10.45
C LYS A 89 15.80 24.70 -11.46
N SER A 90 16.61 23.74 -11.06
CA SER A 90 17.11 22.65 -11.91
C SER A 90 17.33 21.40 -11.06
N THR A 91 17.39 20.23 -11.72
CA THR A 91 17.68 18.95 -11.04
C THR A 91 19.05 18.95 -10.36
N GLN A 92 20.01 19.71 -10.88
CA GLN A 92 21.32 19.92 -10.24
C GLN A 92 21.24 20.66 -8.89
N GLY A 93 20.11 21.29 -8.58
CA GLY A 93 19.86 21.94 -7.28
C GLY A 93 19.42 20.98 -6.18
N PHE A 94 19.08 19.73 -6.49
CA PHE A 94 18.77 18.75 -5.46
C PHE A 94 20.00 18.42 -4.60
N LEU A 95 19.78 17.83 -3.43
CA LEU A 95 20.87 17.21 -2.69
C LEU A 95 21.25 15.87 -3.33
N TYR A 96 22.47 15.43 -3.06
CA TYR A 96 22.89 14.07 -3.36
C TYR A 96 21.94 13.05 -2.70
N PRO A 97 21.57 11.94 -3.39
CA PRO A 97 21.99 11.52 -4.73
C PRO A 97 21.14 12.07 -5.90
N TYR A 98 20.04 12.76 -5.62
CA TYR A 98 19.08 13.22 -6.64
C TYR A 98 19.65 14.25 -7.64
N ASN A 99 20.72 14.96 -7.28
CA ASN A 99 21.41 15.84 -8.23
C ASN A 99 22.14 15.08 -9.36
N LEU A 100 22.26 13.77 -9.25
CA LEU A 100 22.84 12.90 -10.28
C LEU A 100 21.83 12.46 -11.35
N MET A 101 20.59 12.95 -11.32
CA MET A 101 19.61 12.67 -12.38
C MET A 101 20.11 13.18 -13.73
N THR A 102 20.25 12.27 -14.69
CA THR A 102 20.71 12.58 -16.06
C THR A 102 19.57 12.62 -17.07
N SER A 103 18.56 11.77 -16.89
CA SER A 103 17.38 11.70 -17.76
C SER A 103 16.21 11.03 -17.04
N TRP A 104 15.02 11.14 -17.63
CA TRP A 104 13.80 10.47 -17.14
C TRP A 104 12.83 10.25 -18.29
N GLU A 105 11.96 9.26 -18.14
CA GLU A 105 10.95 8.89 -19.13
C GLU A 105 9.67 8.37 -18.45
N ALA A 106 8.58 8.35 -19.19
CA ALA A 106 7.34 7.68 -18.80
C ALA A 106 7.08 6.50 -19.74
N PRO A 107 7.49 5.27 -19.36
CA PRO A 107 7.34 4.10 -20.22
C PRO A 107 5.87 3.70 -20.41
N GLU A 108 5.03 4.00 -19.42
CA GLU A 108 3.58 3.79 -19.44
C GLU A 108 2.88 4.82 -18.57
N GLU A 109 1.55 4.87 -18.64
CA GLU A 109 0.74 5.81 -17.86
C GLU A 109 0.95 5.61 -16.36
N GLY A 110 1.16 6.72 -15.64
CA GLY A 110 1.38 6.70 -14.19
C GLY A 110 2.77 6.21 -13.76
N VAL A 111 3.65 5.82 -14.67
CA VAL A 111 4.98 5.32 -14.34
C VAL A 111 6.04 6.30 -14.79
N ILE A 112 6.94 6.69 -13.87
CA ILE A 112 8.15 7.44 -14.21
C ILE A 112 9.40 6.63 -13.89
N LYS A 113 10.34 6.62 -14.82
CA LYS A 113 11.68 6.05 -14.63
C LYS A 113 12.72 7.15 -14.75
N ILE A 114 13.61 7.21 -13.77
CA ILE A 114 14.63 8.24 -13.62
C ILE A 114 16.00 7.57 -13.63
N TYR A 115 16.89 8.07 -14.46
CA TYR A 115 18.25 7.56 -14.63
C TYR A 115 19.25 8.44 -13.88
N LEU A 116 20.13 7.78 -13.13
CA LEU A 116 21.21 8.38 -12.36
C LEU A 116 22.55 8.10 -13.01
N ASP A 117 23.41 9.11 -12.99
CA ASP A 117 24.81 8.97 -13.40
C ASP A 117 25.49 7.82 -12.63
N ASN A 118 26.31 7.05 -13.34
CA ASN A 118 27.01 5.88 -12.77
C ASN A 118 28.05 6.24 -11.69
N SER A 119 28.32 7.53 -11.44
CA SER A 119 29.15 8.02 -10.34
C SER A 119 28.46 7.98 -8.97
N MET A 120 27.18 7.56 -8.89
CA MET A 120 26.51 7.33 -7.62
C MET A 120 27.30 6.35 -6.73
N ILE A 121 27.57 6.80 -5.50
CA ILE A 121 28.15 6.03 -4.41
C ILE A 121 27.03 5.61 -3.47
N PHE A 122 26.71 4.32 -3.45
CA PHE A 122 25.72 3.75 -2.53
C PHE A 122 26.20 3.80 -1.08
N ASN A 123 25.27 3.95 -0.15
CA ASN A 123 25.51 4.06 1.29
C ASN A 123 26.54 5.14 1.66
N ARG A 124 26.50 6.30 0.97
CA ARG A 124 27.53 7.33 1.10
C ARG A 124 27.63 7.91 2.52
N ASP A 125 26.51 8.03 3.21
CA ASP A 125 26.43 8.54 4.58
C ASP A 125 26.69 7.47 5.66
N GLY A 126 26.76 6.19 5.26
CA GLY A 126 26.95 5.06 6.16
C GLY A 126 25.74 4.76 7.03
N MET A 127 24.55 5.27 6.68
CA MET A 127 23.33 5.14 7.49
C MET A 127 22.52 3.88 7.15
N GLN A 128 22.84 3.16 6.07
CA GLN A 128 22.16 1.91 5.77
C GLN A 128 22.49 0.82 6.76
N GLU A 129 21.46 0.08 7.14
CA GLU A 129 21.60 -1.13 7.92
C GLU A 129 22.36 -2.20 7.13
N SER A 130 23.05 -3.09 7.84
CA SER A 130 23.93 -4.10 7.22
C SER A 130 23.23 -5.06 6.24
N TYR A 131 21.90 -5.20 6.34
CA TYR A 131 21.10 -6.03 5.46
C TYR A 131 20.54 -5.27 4.24
N GLN A 132 20.59 -3.93 4.23
CA GLN A 132 20.05 -3.12 3.14
C GLN A 132 20.97 -3.18 1.92
N THR A 133 20.34 -3.07 0.76
CA THR A 133 20.94 -3.20 -0.57
C THR A 133 20.92 -1.88 -1.33
N ARG A 134 21.54 -1.86 -2.51
CA ARG A 134 21.56 -0.70 -3.39
C ARG A 134 20.17 -0.41 -3.94
N GLU A 135 19.41 -1.46 -4.18
CA GLU A 135 18.03 -1.45 -4.64
C GLU A 135 17.12 -0.81 -3.58
N ASP A 136 17.38 -1.02 -2.28
CA ASP A 136 16.64 -0.34 -1.20
C ASP A 136 16.89 1.17 -1.21
N GLU A 137 18.12 1.61 -1.46
CA GLU A 137 18.44 3.05 -1.57
C GLU A 137 17.66 3.70 -2.71
N LEU A 138 17.63 3.04 -3.88
CA LEU A 138 16.92 3.53 -5.07
C LEU A 138 15.39 3.48 -4.87
N ARG A 139 14.87 2.47 -4.17
CA ARG A 139 13.46 2.39 -3.79
C ARG A 139 13.10 3.53 -2.85
N PHE A 140 13.93 3.82 -1.87
CA PHE A 140 13.74 4.94 -0.95
C PHE A 140 13.78 6.29 -1.68
N MET A 141 14.63 6.45 -2.68
CA MET A 141 14.59 7.63 -3.56
C MET A 141 13.24 7.80 -4.26
N GLY A 142 12.63 6.69 -4.71
CA GLY A 142 11.27 6.67 -5.26
C GLY A 142 10.21 7.11 -4.25
N LEU A 143 10.31 6.64 -3.01
CA LEU A 143 9.43 7.04 -1.91
C LEU A 143 9.51 8.55 -1.64
N ILE A 144 10.72 9.14 -1.56
CA ILE A 144 10.89 10.57 -1.31
C ILE A 144 10.24 11.43 -2.39
N MET A 145 10.33 11.02 -3.67
CA MET A 145 9.60 11.70 -4.74
C MET A 145 8.07 11.58 -4.54
N PHE A 146 7.59 10.39 -4.16
CA PHE A 146 6.18 10.15 -3.87
C PHE A 146 5.64 11.01 -2.73
N GLU A 147 6.37 11.12 -1.63
CA GLU A 147 6.01 12.00 -0.51
C GLU A 147 5.95 13.47 -0.95
N SER A 148 6.81 13.86 -1.91
CA SER A 148 6.84 15.23 -2.40
C SER A 148 5.69 15.59 -3.33
N ILE A 149 5.32 14.71 -4.27
CA ILE A 149 4.35 15.07 -5.34
C ILE A 149 3.14 14.15 -5.44
N GLY A 150 3.12 13.03 -4.73
CA GLY A 150 2.11 11.98 -4.85
C GLY A 150 0.73 12.43 -4.40
N GLU A 151 0.63 13.34 -3.43
CA GLU A 151 -0.67 13.91 -3.03
C GLU A 151 -1.30 14.72 -4.17
N GLN A 152 -0.46 15.50 -4.88
CA GLN A 152 -0.86 16.36 -5.99
C GLN A 152 -0.91 15.62 -7.34
N SER A 153 -0.44 14.38 -7.38
CA SER A 153 -0.38 13.50 -8.56
C SER A 153 -1.05 12.16 -8.26
N PRO A 154 -2.39 12.11 -8.14
CA PRO A 154 -3.10 10.86 -7.87
C PRO A 154 -2.97 9.81 -8.98
N GLU A 155 -2.56 10.22 -10.19
CA GLU A 155 -2.27 9.37 -11.33
C GLU A 155 -0.84 8.81 -11.35
N LEU A 156 0.05 9.29 -10.47
CA LEU A 156 1.39 8.70 -10.32
C LEU A 156 1.27 7.37 -9.58
N GLU A 157 1.63 6.26 -10.24
CA GLU A 157 1.52 4.90 -9.75
C GLU A 157 2.84 4.31 -9.28
N SER A 158 3.94 4.60 -9.99
CA SER A 158 5.27 4.17 -9.57
C SER A 158 6.40 5.12 -10.02
N VAL A 159 7.46 5.11 -9.23
CA VAL A 159 8.71 5.84 -9.48
C VAL A 159 9.84 4.83 -9.40
N THR A 160 10.60 4.72 -10.49
CA THR A 160 11.80 3.87 -10.55
C THR A 160 13.03 4.72 -10.68
N PHE A 161 14.02 4.53 -9.79
CA PHE A 161 15.36 5.05 -9.96
C PHE A 161 16.29 3.93 -10.42
N ALA A 162 17.10 4.19 -11.44
CA ALA A 162 18.07 3.24 -11.96
C ALA A 162 19.40 3.92 -12.31
N THR A 163 20.51 3.20 -12.19
CA THR A 163 21.79 3.65 -12.76
C THR A 163 21.73 3.58 -14.29
N GLU A 164 22.42 4.48 -14.99
CA GLU A 164 22.43 4.51 -16.46
C GLU A 164 22.90 3.19 -17.10
N ASP A 165 23.81 2.47 -16.43
CA ASP A 165 24.27 1.15 -16.88
C ASP A 165 23.25 0.02 -16.65
N GLY A 166 22.10 0.33 -16.00
CA GLY A 166 21.03 -0.60 -15.70
C GLY A 166 21.37 -1.66 -14.66
N LYS A 167 22.53 -1.57 -13.99
CA LYS A 167 22.96 -2.60 -13.03
C LYS A 167 22.19 -2.59 -11.72
N ASN A 168 21.72 -1.42 -11.29
CA ASN A 168 20.95 -1.27 -10.06
C ASN A 168 19.67 -0.49 -10.39
N SER A 169 18.56 -0.94 -9.83
CA SER A 169 17.25 -0.31 -10.00
C SER A 169 16.40 -0.56 -8.76
N GLY A 170 15.65 0.45 -8.32
CA GLY A 170 14.68 0.32 -7.24
C GLY A 170 13.39 1.05 -7.59
N THR A 171 12.25 0.43 -7.29
CA THR A 171 10.92 0.93 -7.65
C THR A 171 10.06 1.05 -6.42
N TYR A 172 9.54 2.24 -6.17
CA TYR A 172 8.46 2.46 -5.22
C TYR A 172 7.14 2.60 -5.96
N SER A 173 6.07 2.00 -5.44
CA SER A 173 4.74 2.05 -6.05
C SER A 173 3.61 2.18 -5.03
N ARG A 174 2.47 2.68 -5.50
CA ARG A 174 1.18 2.67 -4.77
C ARG A 174 0.60 1.27 -4.60
N ALA A 175 1.07 0.28 -5.36
CA ALA A 175 0.56 -1.08 -5.37
C ALA A 175 -0.98 -1.17 -5.54
N ARG A 176 -1.55 -0.33 -6.42
CA ARG A 176 -2.97 -0.40 -6.75
C ARG A 176 -3.30 -1.67 -7.51
N THR A 177 -4.50 -2.18 -7.28
CA THR A 177 -5.08 -3.33 -7.99
C THR A 177 -6.11 -2.91 -9.03
N GLY A 178 -6.49 -1.62 -9.03
CA GLY A 178 -7.59 -1.09 -9.83
C GLY A 178 -8.95 -1.44 -9.24
N ALA A 179 -9.04 -1.64 -7.92
CA ALA A 179 -10.30 -1.95 -7.26
C ALA A 179 -11.28 -0.78 -7.40
N ASP A 180 -12.55 -1.07 -7.68
CA ASP A 180 -13.61 -0.06 -7.54
C ASP A 180 -13.68 0.34 -6.06
N PRO A 181 -13.44 1.62 -5.72
CA PRO A 181 -13.49 2.07 -4.34
C PRO A 181 -14.83 1.81 -3.69
N ASN A 182 -15.92 1.61 -4.44
CA ASN A 182 -17.27 1.32 -3.94
C ASN A 182 -17.49 -0.17 -3.59
N ASP A 183 -16.76 -1.10 -4.22
CA ASP A 183 -16.77 -2.52 -3.86
C ASP A 183 -15.91 -2.72 -2.62
N ARG A 184 -16.56 -2.87 -1.46
CA ARG A 184 -15.88 -3.06 -0.17
C ARG A 184 -14.91 -4.23 -0.16
N LYS A 185 -15.22 -5.32 -0.86
CA LYS A 185 -14.39 -6.52 -0.88
C LYS A 185 -13.15 -6.31 -1.74
N ALA A 186 -13.32 -5.71 -2.92
CA ALA A 186 -12.21 -5.36 -3.78
C ALA A 186 -11.30 -4.33 -3.11
N TRP A 187 -11.88 -3.29 -2.51
CA TRP A 187 -11.13 -2.26 -1.79
C TRP A 187 -10.35 -2.83 -0.60
N ALA A 188 -10.96 -3.68 0.24
CA ALA A 188 -10.25 -4.34 1.35
C ALA A 188 -9.08 -5.20 0.85
N LYS A 189 -9.26 -5.92 -0.27
CA LYS A 189 -8.19 -6.69 -0.91
C LYS A 189 -7.06 -5.78 -1.40
N GLU A 190 -7.38 -4.66 -2.03
CA GLU A 190 -6.38 -3.68 -2.45
C GLU A 190 -5.59 -3.16 -1.25
N LYS A 191 -6.25 -2.83 -0.14
CA LYS A 191 -5.55 -2.36 1.06
C LYS A 191 -4.63 -3.42 1.67
N TYR A 192 -5.04 -4.69 1.61
CA TYR A 192 -4.15 -5.79 1.97
C TYR A 192 -2.91 -5.88 1.05
N VAL A 193 -3.09 -5.70 -0.27
CA VAL A 193 -1.97 -5.67 -1.23
C VAL A 193 -1.05 -4.48 -0.96
N GLN A 194 -1.61 -3.29 -0.68
CA GLN A 194 -0.83 -2.10 -0.32
C GLN A 194 -0.01 -2.33 0.95
N TRP A 195 -0.64 -2.87 2.00
CA TRP A 195 0.07 -3.26 3.20
C TRP A 195 1.21 -4.24 2.91
N LEU A 196 0.94 -5.32 2.17
CA LEU A 196 1.94 -6.35 1.88
C LEU A 196 3.10 -5.81 1.03
N ALA A 197 2.82 -4.94 0.06
CA ALA A 197 3.84 -4.22 -0.68
C ALA A 197 4.67 -3.30 0.24
N GLY A 198 4.03 -2.64 1.21
CA GLY A 198 4.73 -1.85 2.23
C GLY A 198 5.60 -2.71 3.15
N MET A 199 5.19 -3.94 3.44
CA MET A 199 6.03 -4.92 4.14
C MET A 199 7.21 -5.35 3.28
N ASN A 200 7.01 -5.59 1.98
CA ASN A 200 8.09 -5.88 1.04
C ASN A 200 9.14 -4.76 1.04
N ASP A 201 8.71 -3.50 0.90
CA ASP A 201 9.62 -2.34 0.83
C ASP A 201 10.56 -2.24 2.04
N VAL A 202 10.13 -2.74 3.20
CA VAL A 202 10.90 -2.69 4.45
C VAL A 202 11.72 -3.95 4.68
N TYR A 203 11.15 -5.12 4.38
CA TYR A 203 11.67 -6.39 4.87
C TYR A 203 12.25 -7.31 3.79
N GLU A 204 12.09 -7.00 2.50
CA GLU A 204 12.61 -7.82 1.38
C GLU A 204 14.08 -8.20 1.59
N SER A 205 14.94 -7.20 1.84
CA SER A 205 16.38 -7.41 2.00
C SER A 205 16.75 -8.07 3.33
N LEU A 206 16.01 -7.80 4.41
CA LEU A 206 16.19 -8.49 5.69
C LEU A 206 15.86 -9.98 5.55
N CYS A 207 14.80 -10.29 4.82
CA CYS A 207 14.30 -11.65 4.63
C CYS A 207 14.99 -12.39 3.48
N HIS A 208 15.81 -11.70 2.70
CA HIS A 208 16.44 -12.22 1.48
C HIS A 208 15.43 -12.87 0.52
N ALA A 209 14.20 -12.32 0.48
CA ALA A 209 13.09 -12.86 -0.30
C ALA A 209 12.05 -11.77 -0.57
N GLU A 210 11.50 -11.77 -1.79
CA GLU A 210 10.36 -10.92 -2.17
C GLU A 210 9.09 -11.34 -1.41
N ILE A 211 8.51 -10.42 -0.66
CA ILE A 211 7.34 -10.65 0.20
C ILE A 211 6.07 -10.44 -0.62
N THR A 212 5.72 -11.45 -1.40
CA THR A 212 4.50 -11.48 -2.24
C THR A 212 3.31 -12.16 -1.55
N ALA A 213 3.54 -12.82 -0.42
CA ALA A 213 2.53 -13.49 0.40
C ALA A 213 2.93 -13.45 1.87
N VAL A 214 1.94 -13.49 2.78
CA VAL A 214 2.19 -13.42 4.22
C VAL A 214 3.00 -14.61 4.73
N GLU A 215 2.92 -15.76 4.06
CA GLU A 215 3.71 -16.95 4.34
C GLU A 215 5.21 -16.72 4.16
N VAL A 216 5.60 -15.93 3.16
CA VAL A 216 7.01 -15.58 2.93
C VAL A 216 7.53 -14.76 4.11
N TYR A 217 6.75 -13.74 4.51
CA TYR A 217 7.05 -12.93 5.70
C TYR A 217 7.12 -13.79 6.96
N ARG A 218 6.17 -14.71 7.16
CA ARG A 218 6.12 -15.63 8.31
C ARG A 218 7.34 -16.52 8.42
N ASN A 219 7.87 -17.01 7.31
CA ASN A 219 9.06 -17.86 7.32
C ASN A 219 10.32 -17.08 7.77
N CYS A 220 10.36 -15.78 7.49
CA CYS A 220 11.43 -14.88 7.89
C CYS A 220 11.28 -14.42 9.35
N LEU A 221 10.10 -13.93 9.73
CA LEU A 221 9.78 -13.37 11.05
C LEU A 221 8.58 -14.11 11.69
N PRO A 222 8.74 -15.38 12.13
CA PRO A 222 7.64 -16.20 12.65
C PRO A 222 7.08 -15.72 14.00
N ALA A 223 7.80 -14.84 14.68
CA ALA A 223 7.39 -14.25 15.95
C ALA A 223 6.64 -12.91 15.79
N ASP A 224 6.50 -12.39 14.57
CA ASP A 224 5.80 -11.13 14.31
C ASP A 224 4.30 -11.37 14.09
N PRO A 225 3.39 -10.70 14.82
CA PRO A 225 1.94 -10.87 14.65
C PRO A 225 1.43 -10.47 13.25
N HIS A 226 2.13 -9.59 12.53
CA HIS A 226 1.81 -9.28 11.12
C HIS A 226 1.84 -10.52 10.22
N ALA A 227 2.67 -11.51 10.55
CA ALA A 227 2.78 -12.75 9.80
C ALA A 227 1.53 -13.65 9.90
N TYR A 228 0.57 -13.27 10.75
CA TYR A 228 -0.62 -14.04 11.06
C TYR A 228 -1.92 -13.34 10.66
N VAL A 229 -1.84 -12.27 9.83
CA VAL A 229 -3.03 -11.70 9.18
C VAL A 229 -3.76 -12.80 8.40
N ASP A 230 -5.00 -13.05 8.80
CA ASP A 230 -5.88 -14.07 8.23
C ASP A 230 -6.90 -13.45 7.29
N LYS A 231 -7.52 -12.36 7.76
CA LYS A 231 -8.68 -11.77 7.09
C LYS A 231 -8.63 -10.26 7.18
N VAL A 232 -8.93 -9.61 6.06
CA VAL A 232 -9.10 -8.15 5.96
C VAL A 232 -10.47 -7.87 5.36
N THR A 233 -11.26 -7.05 6.04
CA THR A 233 -12.61 -6.66 5.60
C THR A 233 -12.82 -5.16 5.76
N SER A 234 -13.78 -4.61 5.02
CA SER A 234 -14.16 -3.20 5.10
C SER A 234 -15.64 -3.09 5.47
N PRO A 235 -15.97 -2.76 6.74
CA PRO A 235 -17.36 -2.58 7.15
C PRO A 235 -17.97 -1.28 6.60
N ALA A 236 -17.14 -0.27 6.36
CA ALA A 236 -17.50 1.02 5.81
C ALA A 236 -16.34 1.59 4.97
N PHE A 237 -16.64 2.58 4.13
CA PHE A 237 -15.60 3.31 3.41
C PHE A 237 -14.60 3.96 4.38
N GLY A 238 -13.31 3.82 4.10
CA GLY A 238 -12.24 4.31 4.99
C GLY A 238 -12.05 3.46 6.26
N GLU A 239 -12.83 2.40 6.48
CA GLU A 239 -12.69 1.52 7.63
C GLU A 239 -12.20 0.13 7.22
N LEU A 240 -11.24 -0.41 7.98
CA LEU A 240 -10.78 -1.79 7.89
C LEU A 240 -10.92 -2.52 9.22
N VAL A 241 -11.29 -3.79 9.13
CA VAL A 241 -11.20 -4.77 10.23
C VAL A 241 -10.29 -5.90 9.78
N VAL A 242 -9.23 -6.12 10.55
CA VAL A 242 -8.20 -7.12 10.32
C VAL A 242 -8.30 -8.16 11.43
N THR A 243 -8.35 -9.44 11.05
CA THR A 243 -8.26 -10.55 11.99
C THR A 243 -6.88 -11.17 11.85
N ILE A 244 -6.20 -11.36 12.98
CA ILE A 244 -4.94 -12.11 13.04
C ILE A 244 -5.16 -13.42 13.80
N ASN A 245 -4.60 -14.51 13.27
CA ASN A 245 -4.62 -15.82 13.92
C ASN A 245 -3.57 -15.90 15.02
N ASP A 246 -3.83 -16.78 15.98
CA ASP A 246 -2.88 -17.16 17.01
C ASP A 246 -1.60 -17.75 16.38
N GLY A 247 -0.46 -17.50 17.03
CA GLY A 247 0.86 -17.93 16.56
C GLY A 247 1.96 -17.80 17.61
N PRO A 248 3.23 -18.05 17.24
CA PRO A 248 4.39 -17.94 18.13
C PRO A 248 4.60 -16.54 18.72
N TRP A 249 3.98 -15.51 18.13
CA TRP A 249 3.98 -14.15 18.67
C TRP A 249 3.27 -14.03 20.03
N MET A 250 2.41 -15.00 20.38
CA MET A 250 1.66 -15.01 21.66
C MET A 250 2.56 -15.18 22.88
N ASP A 251 3.78 -15.67 22.71
CA ASP A 251 4.71 -15.95 23.82
C ASP A 251 5.33 -14.68 24.44
N GLY A 252 4.76 -13.50 24.17
CA GLY A 252 4.94 -12.29 24.98
C GLY A 252 6.18 -11.46 24.66
N ILE A 253 6.61 -11.42 23.39
CA ILE A 253 7.79 -10.63 22.98
C ILE A 253 7.48 -9.11 22.92
N TYR A 254 6.19 -8.73 22.87
CA TYR A 254 5.77 -7.34 22.74
C TYR A 254 5.28 -6.77 24.08
N ASP A 255 5.77 -5.59 24.44
CA ASP A 255 5.34 -4.84 25.64
C ASP A 255 3.92 -4.26 25.50
N THR A 256 3.37 -4.25 24.28
CA THR A 256 2.03 -3.76 23.95
C THR A 256 1.17 -4.90 23.42
N PRO A 257 -0.18 -4.79 23.49
CA PRO A 257 -1.07 -5.74 22.84
C PRO A 257 -0.73 -5.87 21.36
N ALA A 258 -0.67 -7.10 20.85
CA ALA A 258 -0.27 -7.37 19.47
C ALA A 258 -1.19 -6.65 18.47
N SER A 259 -2.50 -6.57 18.78
CA SER A 259 -3.46 -5.84 17.97
C SER A 259 -3.09 -4.36 17.82
N SER A 260 -2.53 -3.72 18.85
CA SER A 260 -2.12 -2.32 18.81
C SER A 260 -0.88 -2.11 17.96
N PHE A 261 0.09 -3.02 18.05
CA PHE A 261 1.28 -2.96 17.21
C PHE A 261 0.91 -3.12 15.73
N VAL A 262 0.07 -4.13 15.43
CA VAL A 262 -0.39 -4.38 14.04
C VAL A 262 -1.24 -3.23 13.53
N SER A 263 -2.20 -2.71 14.31
CA SER A 263 -3.10 -1.67 13.83
C SER A 263 -2.37 -0.38 13.50
N SER A 264 -1.46 0.06 14.39
CA SER A 264 -0.67 1.28 14.22
C SER A 264 0.31 1.18 13.06
N ASN A 265 0.97 0.03 12.84
CA ASN A 265 1.90 -0.13 11.73
C ASN A 265 1.16 -0.27 10.39
N MET A 266 0.13 -1.11 10.35
CA MET A 266 -0.60 -1.43 9.12
C MET A 266 -1.32 -0.22 8.54
N ILE A 267 -1.91 0.64 9.38
CA ILE A 267 -2.59 1.86 8.88
C ILE A 267 -1.62 2.83 8.21
N ILE A 268 -0.39 2.94 8.73
CA ILE A 268 0.68 3.77 8.14
C ILE A 268 1.07 3.18 6.78
N LYS A 269 1.43 1.89 6.74
CA LYS A 269 1.90 1.24 5.50
C LYS A 269 0.89 1.27 4.36
N ILE A 270 -0.40 1.16 4.69
CA ILE A 270 -1.46 1.30 3.70
C ILE A 270 -1.53 2.75 3.19
N ASN A 271 -1.52 3.72 4.11
CA ASN A 271 -1.72 5.13 3.75
C ASN A 271 -0.49 5.77 3.09
N ASP A 272 0.72 5.27 3.33
CA ASP A 272 1.95 5.63 2.59
C ASP A 272 1.82 5.33 1.08
N LYS A 273 0.91 4.43 0.71
CA LYS A 273 0.65 3.99 -0.67
C LYS A 273 -0.66 4.51 -1.24
N ALA A 274 -1.66 4.72 -0.39
CA ALA A 274 -2.99 5.18 -0.80
C ALA A 274 -2.91 6.56 -1.48
N ALA A 275 -3.74 6.77 -2.50
CA ALA A 275 -3.91 8.10 -3.06
C ALA A 275 -4.88 8.94 -2.22
N VAL A 276 -4.92 10.23 -2.54
CA VAL A 276 -5.88 11.16 -1.94
C VAL A 276 -7.31 10.69 -2.18
N GLY A 277 -8.08 10.60 -1.10
CA GLY A 277 -9.46 10.13 -1.12
C GLY A 277 -9.59 8.62 -1.03
N GLU A 278 -8.51 7.84 -0.98
CA GLU A 278 -8.54 6.37 -0.86
C GLU A 278 -7.96 5.87 0.48
N GLN A 279 -7.69 6.77 1.41
CA GLN A 279 -7.05 6.44 2.67
C GLN A 279 -7.93 5.59 3.58
N VAL A 280 -7.27 4.80 4.42
CA VAL A 280 -7.88 4.15 5.58
C VAL A 280 -7.86 5.16 6.72
N GLU A 281 -9.03 5.56 7.17
CA GLU A 281 -9.22 6.49 8.28
C GLU A 281 -9.22 5.78 9.64
N LYS A 282 -9.66 4.51 9.64
CA LYS A 282 -9.77 3.69 10.85
C LYS A 282 -9.44 2.24 10.56
N LEU A 283 -8.55 1.64 11.35
CA LEU A 283 -8.17 0.25 11.23
C LEU A 283 -8.26 -0.45 12.59
N THR A 284 -9.18 -1.40 12.69
CA THR A 284 -9.34 -2.26 13.88
C THR A 284 -8.68 -3.60 13.64
N VAL A 285 -7.84 -4.04 14.57
CA VAL A 285 -7.28 -5.40 14.60
C VAL A 285 -7.95 -6.19 15.70
N ILE A 286 -8.36 -7.41 15.38
CA ILE A 286 -8.96 -8.40 16.28
C ILE A 286 -8.02 -9.60 16.34
N ALA A 287 -7.57 -9.94 17.54
CA ALA A 287 -6.75 -11.10 17.84
C ALA A 287 -7.35 -11.89 19.01
N ARG A 288 -6.98 -13.16 19.16
CA ARG A 288 -7.42 -14.05 20.25
C ARG A 288 -8.94 -14.02 20.45
N ASP A 289 -9.68 -14.24 19.37
CA ASP A 289 -11.15 -14.22 19.35
C ASP A 289 -11.80 -12.96 19.97
N GLY A 290 -11.09 -11.83 19.94
CA GLY A 290 -11.57 -10.54 20.45
C GLY A 290 -11.05 -10.14 21.82
N GLU A 291 -10.31 -11.00 22.52
CA GLU A 291 -9.66 -10.66 23.79
C GLU A 291 -8.59 -9.57 23.63
N ASP A 292 -8.00 -9.47 22.44
CA ASP A 292 -6.97 -8.50 22.09
C ASP A 292 -7.43 -7.71 20.87
N THR A 293 -8.03 -6.55 21.13
CA THR A 293 -8.59 -5.68 20.10
C THR A 293 -8.05 -4.26 20.26
N SER A 294 -7.56 -3.69 19.18
CA SER A 294 -7.11 -2.31 19.13
C SER A 294 -7.54 -1.64 17.84
N THR A 295 -7.72 -0.32 17.88
CA THR A 295 -8.09 0.50 16.73
C THR A 295 -7.09 1.64 16.61
N ALA A 296 -6.53 1.81 15.43
CA ALA A 296 -5.72 2.96 15.06
C ALA A 296 -6.54 3.91 14.19
N LEU A 297 -6.39 5.21 14.41
CA LEU A 297 -7.02 6.26 13.61
C LEU A 297 -5.97 7.01 12.80
N ARG A 298 -6.27 7.37 11.56
CA ARG A 298 -5.33 8.09 10.69
C ARG A 298 -4.93 9.45 11.27
N GLU A 299 -5.88 10.15 11.90
CA GLU A 299 -5.66 11.48 12.49
C GLU A 299 -4.58 11.51 13.58
N GLU A 300 -4.30 10.36 14.21
CA GLU A 300 -3.27 10.23 15.24
C GLU A 300 -1.84 10.35 14.66
N TRP A 301 -1.71 10.28 13.32
CA TRP A 301 -0.42 10.24 12.61
C TRP A 301 -0.17 11.47 11.73
N LEU A 302 -1.13 12.41 11.65
CA LEU A 302 -1.01 13.64 10.86
C LEU A 302 -0.33 14.80 11.62
N GLN A 303 0.45 14.50 12.67
CA GLN A 303 1.12 15.49 13.53
C GLN A 303 2.55 15.84 13.08
#